data_AF-A0A381JBE8-F1
#
_entry.id   AF-A0A381JBE8-F1
#
_cell.length_a   1.000
_cell.length_b   1.000
_cell.length_c   1.000
_cell.angle_alpha   90.00
_cell.angle_beta   90.00
_cell.angle_gamma   90.00
#
_symmetry.space_group_name_H-M   'P 1'
#
loop_
_entity.id
_entity.type
_entity.pdbx_description
1 polymer ?
#
loop_
_entity_poly.entity_id
_entity_poly.type
_entity_poly.pdbx_seq_one_letter_code
_entity_poly.pdbx_strand_id
1 'polypeptide(L)'
;MKRITRFIEEKLKLKVNKEKSTVDRPWKLKLLGFSFYRAKGEYRIRVPQKPMNKFKAKLKELTSRSNAISMEYRFMKLKQVIVGWVNYFAIANIKSILKTLDEWLRRRIRMCFWKQWKKSKQSTKTLLS
;
A
#
# COMPACT_ATOMS: atom_id res chain seq x y z
N MET A 1 7.75 -30.91 -7.41
CA MET A 1 7.80 -30.01 -8.59
C MET A 1 8.01 -30.74 -9.91
N LYS A 2 8.97 -31.66 -10.05
CA LYS A 2 9.37 -32.26 -11.35
C LYS A 2 8.20 -32.77 -12.24
N ARG A 3 7.18 -33.44 -11.68
CA ARG A 3 6.01 -33.95 -12.42
C ARG A 3 5.14 -32.85 -13.05
N ILE A 4 4.84 -31.79 -12.29
CA ILE A 4 4.02 -30.66 -12.76
C ILE A 4 4.80 -29.85 -13.79
N THR A 5 6.10 -29.60 -13.54
CA THR A 5 6.98 -28.90 -14.48
C THR A 5 7.03 -29.62 -15.83
N ARG A 6 7.20 -30.95 -15.81
CA ARG A 6 7.23 -31.78 -17.02
C ARG A 6 5.93 -31.70 -17.81
N PHE A 7 4.77 -31.74 -17.15
CA PHE A 7 3.48 -31.59 -17.83
C PHE A 7 3.33 -30.22 -18.51
N ILE A 8 3.70 -29.14 -17.81
CA ILE A 8 3.60 -27.77 -18.35
C ILE A 8 4.54 -27.57 -19.55
N GLU A 9 5.77 -28.08 -19.47
CA GLU A 9 6.77 -27.92 -20.53
C GLU A 9 6.53 -28.86 -21.72
N GLU A 10 6.16 -30.12 -21.48
CA GLU A 10 6.03 -31.12 -22.55
C GLU A 10 4.66 -31.13 -23.23
N LYS A 11 3.56 -31.03 -22.45
CA LYS A 11 2.18 -31.10 -22.97
C LYS A 11 1.64 -29.73 -23.34
N LEU A 12 1.78 -28.75 -22.44
CA LEU A 12 1.27 -27.38 -22.67
C LEU A 12 2.25 -26.48 -23.43
N LYS A 13 3.51 -26.92 -23.63
CA LYS A 13 4.56 -26.17 -24.33
C LYS A 13 4.85 -24.79 -23.74
N LEU A 14 4.70 -24.63 -22.42
CA LEU A 14 4.99 -23.38 -21.70
C LEU A 14 6.29 -23.50 -20.90
N LYS A 15 7.08 -22.42 -20.85
CA LYS A 15 8.34 -22.37 -20.09
C LYS A 15 8.10 -22.00 -18.62
N VAL A 16 8.56 -22.84 -17.68
CA VAL A 16 8.45 -22.55 -16.25
C VAL A 16 9.56 -21.60 -15.81
N ASN A 17 9.19 -20.52 -15.11
CA ASN A 17 10.16 -19.61 -14.50
C ASN A 17 10.66 -20.18 -13.16
N LYS A 18 11.82 -20.84 -13.17
CA LYS A 18 12.42 -21.51 -12.01
C LYS A 18 12.83 -20.55 -10.88
N GLU A 19 13.12 -19.28 -11.20
CA GLU A 19 13.46 -18.27 -10.19
C GLU A 19 12.23 -17.86 -9.37
N LYS A 20 11.06 -17.79 -10.01
CA LYS A 20 9.78 -17.46 -9.36
C LYS A 20 9.11 -18.67 -8.72
N SER A 21 9.26 -19.85 -9.32
CA SER A 21 8.64 -21.10 -8.89
C SER A 21 9.52 -21.83 -7.88
N THR A 22 9.42 -21.44 -6.61
CA THR A 22 10.18 -22.03 -5.49
C THR A 22 9.30 -22.88 -4.58
N VAL A 23 9.86 -23.96 -4.04
CA VAL A 23 9.26 -24.74 -2.94
C VAL A 23 9.89 -24.22 -1.65
N ASP A 24 9.15 -23.44 -0.89
CA ASP A 24 9.61 -22.91 0.39
C ASP A 24 8.45 -22.87 1.40
N ARG A 25 8.77 -22.54 2.65
CA ARG A 25 7.80 -22.42 3.73
C ARG A 25 6.77 -21.31 3.40
N PRO A 26 5.49 -21.46 3.76
CA PRO A 26 4.42 -20.52 3.42
C PRO A 26 4.71 -19.05 3.79
N TRP A 27 5.46 -18.82 4.87
CA TRP A 27 5.80 -17.46 5.33
C TRP A 27 6.91 -16.76 4.54
N LYS A 28 7.66 -17.50 3.71
CA LYS A 28 8.64 -16.94 2.76
C LYS A 28 8.03 -16.75 1.37
N LEU A 29 6.98 -17.51 1.05
CA LEU A 29 6.24 -17.40 -0.19
C LEU A 29 5.36 -16.14 -0.21
N LYS A 30 5.21 -15.57 -1.42
CA LYS A 30 4.33 -14.45 -1.71
C LYS A 30 3.38 -14.88 -2.82
N LEU A 31 2.08 -14.78 -2.57
CA LEU A 31 1.04 -15.18 -3.51
C LEU A 31 0.03 -14.05 -3.65
N LEU A 32 -0.17 -13.53 -4.87
CA LEU A 32 -1.15 -12.47 -5.17
C LEU A 32 -1.06 -11.25 -4.23
N GLY A 33 0.15 -10.88 -3.82
CA GLY A 33 0.34 -9.76 -2.88
C GLY A 33 0.09 -10.09 -1.41
N PHE A 34 -0.16 -11.36 -1.07
CA PHE A 34 -0.24 -11.88 0.30
C PHE A 34 0.97 -12.72 0.66
N SER A 35 1.17 -12.95 1.95
CA SER A 35 2.08 -13.95 2.50
C SER A 35 1.47 -14.53 3.77
N PHE A 36 2.05 -15.61 4.28
CA PHE A 36 1.52 -16.29 5.45
C PHE A 36 2.43 -16.09 6.66
N TYR A 37 1.92 -16.40 7.84
CA TYR A 37 2.71 -16.54 9.07
C TYR A 37 2.04 -17.56 9.97
N ARG A 38 2.81 -18.20 10.85
CA ARG A 38 2.27 -19.13 11.83
C ARG A 38 2.00 -18.40 13.14
N ALA A 39 0.79 -18.51 13.68
CA ALA A 39 0.43 -17.95 14.98
C ALA A 39 -0.51 -18.91 15.70
N LYS A 40 -0.20 -19.24 16.96
CA LYS A 40 -1.00 -20.15 17.80
C LYS A 40 -1.33 -21.50 17.11
N GLY A 41 -0.38 -22.06 16.38
CA GLY A 41 -0.55 -23.33 15.66
C GLY A 41 -1.21 -23.21 14.28
N GLU A 42 -1.83 -22.07 13.95
CA GLU A 42 -2.55 -21.86 12.69
C GLU A 42 -1.77 -20.99 11.69
N TYR A 43 -2.05 -21.16 10.40
CA TYR A 43 -1.57 -20.27 9.35
C TYR A 43 -2.51 -19.09 9.19
N ARG A 44 -1.96 -17.88 9.31
CA ARG A 44 -2.68 -16.62 9.11
C ARG A 44 -2.12 -15.85 7.93
N ILE A 45 -2.97 -15.02 7.35
CA ILE A 45 -2.64 -14.21 6.17
C ILE A 45 -2.13 -12.83 6.60
N ARG A 46 -1.03 -12.40 6.00
CA ARG A 46 -0.43 -11.06 6.18
C ARG A 46 -0.16 -10.40 4.84
N VAL A 47 -0.02 -9.07 4.89
CA VAL A 47 0.43 -8.28 3.74
C VAL A 47 1.96 -8.17 3.77
N PRO A 48 2.68 -8.57 2.71
CA PRO A 48 4.12 -8.38 2.59
C PRO A 48 4.50 -6.90 2.54
N GLN A 49 5.76 -6.60 2.85
CA GLN A 49 6.26 -5.21 2.88
C GLN A 49 6.18 -4.49 1.51
N LYS A 50 6.27 -5.22 0.39
CA LYS A 50 6.29 -4.63 -0.97
C LYS A 50 4.98 -3.88 -1.31
N PRO A 51 3.79 -4.52 -1.27
CA PRO A 51 2.52 -3.80 -1.48
C PRO A 51 2.27 -2.71 -0.43
N MET A 52 2.69 -2.93 0.82
CA MET A 52 2.61 -1.92 1.88
C MET A 52 3.41 -0.65 1.53
N ASN A 53 4.66 -0.81 1.08
CA ASN A 53 5.52 0.30 0.68
C ASN A 53 4.94 1.06 -0.52
N LYS A 54 4.38 0.34 -1.51
CA LYS A 54 3.69 0.96 -2.65
C LYS A 54 2.49 1.80 -2.21
N PHE A 55 1.67 1.27 -1.30
CA PHE A 55 0.53 2.00 -0.74
C PHE A 55 0.97 3.26 0.01
N LYS A 56 1.96 3.13 0.90
CA LYS A 56 2.53 4.26 1.64
C LYS A 56 3.14 5.31 0.70
N ALA A 57 3.79 4.90 -0.39
CA ALA A 57 4.32 5.81 -1.40
C ALA A 57 3.20 6.59 -2.11
N LYS A 58 2.10 5.91 -2.48
CA LYS A 58 0.95 6.57 -3.13
C LYS A 58 0.29 7.59 -2.20
N LEU A 59 0.11 7.25 -0.92
CA LEU A 59 -0.39 8.19 0.08
C LEU A 59 0.57 9.37 0.29
N LYS A 60 1.89 9.12 0.29
CA LYS A 60 2.92 10.16 0.42
C LYS A 60 2.86 11.17 -0.74
N GLU A 61 2.67 10.69 -1.96
CA GLU A 61 2.50 11.49 -3.18
C GLU A 61 1.25 12.37 -3.09
N LEU A 62 0.10 11.75 -2.74
CA LEU A 62 -1.17 12.47 -2.56
C LEU A 62 -1.12 13.47 -1.41
N THR A 63 -0.27 13.27 -0.40
CA THR A 63 -0.06 14.19 0.73
C THR A 63 1.24 14.99 0.60
N SER A 64 1.79 15.12 -0.61
CA SER A 64 2.96 15.95 -0.83
C SER A 64 2.64 17.43 -0.63
N ARG A 65 3.58 18.17 -0.02
CA ARG A 65 3.50 19.63 0.15
C ARG A 65 3.75 20.39 -1.14
N SER A 66 4.45 19.81 -2.12
CA SER A 66 4.78 20.45 -3.39
C SER A 66 3.64 20.43 -4.40
N ASN A 67 2.61 19.63 -4.17
CA ASN A 67 1.49 19.48 -5.11
C ASN A 67 0.44 20.58 -4.90
N ALA A 68 0.14 21.33 -5.96
CA ALA A 68 -0.87 22.41 -6.00
C ALA A 68 -2.31 21.86 -6.15
N ILE A 69 -2.64 20.84 -5.36
CA ILE A 69 -3.93 20.15 -5.41
C ILE A 69 -4.82 20.67 -4.28
N SER A 70 -6.10 20.96 -4.60
CA SER A 70 -7.10 21.37 -3.60
C SER A 70 -7.28 20.31 -2.51
N MET A 71 -7.68 20.75 -1.32
CA MET A 71 -7.82 19.84 -0.19
C MET A 71 -8.97 18.85 -0.37
N GLU A 72 -10.05 19.30 -0.97
CA GLU A 72 -11.20 18.47 -1.32
C GLU A 72 -10.82 17.33 -2.28
N TYR A 73 -10.13 17.66 -3.39
CA TYR A 73 -9.66 16.66 -4.34
C TYR A 73 -8.69 15.67 -3.69
N ARG A 74 -7.83 16.16 -2.78
CA ARG A 74 -6.90 15.32 -2.02
C ARG A 74 -7.66 14.31 -1.15
N PHE A 75 -8.68 14.73 -0.43
CA PHE A 75 -9.50 13.83 0.38
C PHE A 75 -10.25 12.82 -0.47
N MET A 76 -10.83 13.25 -1.59
CA MET A 76 -11.50 12.34 -2.54
C MET A 76 -10.53 11.25 -3.03
N LYS A 77 -9.33 11.62 -3.48
CA LYS A 77 -8.32 10.65 -3.94
C LYS A 77 -7.79 9.76 -2.83
N LEU A 78 -7.57 10.30 -1.64
CA LEU A 78 -7.18 9.51 -0.48
C LEU A 78 -8.25 8.47 -0.15
N LYS A 79 -9.54 8.85 -0.12
CA LYS A 79 -10.65 7.93 0.12
C LYS A 79 -10.67 6.81 -0.91
N GLN A 80 -10.58 7.11 -2.21
CA GLN A 80 -10.55 6.11 -3.28
C GLN A 80 -9.40 5.11 -3.09
N VAL A 81 -8.19 5.61 -2.84
CA VAL A 81 -7.00 4.76 -2.68
C VAL A 81 -7.08 3.89 -1.41
N ILE A 82 -7.55 4.46 -0.30
CA ILE A 82 -7.67 3.74 0.98
C ILE A 82 -8.75 2.65 0.87
N VAL A 83 -9.94 2.98 0.36
CA VAL A 83 -11.05 2.02 0.23
C VAL A 83 -10.65 0.87 -0.69
N GLY A 84 -10.08 1.15 -1.86
CA GLY A 84 -9.63 0.11 -2.78
C GLY A 84 -8.58 -0.81 -2.16
N TRP A 85 -7.63 -0.24 -1.41
CA TRP A 85 -6.58 -1.03 -0.76
C TRP A 85 -7.11 -1.89 0.39
N VAL A 86 -7.97 -1.33 1.24
CA VAL A 86 -8.59 -2.07 2.36
C VAL A 86 -9.47 -3.18 1.83
N ASN A 87 -10.29 -2.93 0.81
CA ASN A 87 -11.16 -3.96 0.22
C ASN A 87 -10.34 -5.13 -0.34
N TYR A 88 -9.24 -4.85 -1.03
CA TYR A 88 -8.37 -5.90 -1.58
C TYR A 88 -7.69 -6.72 -0.46
N PHE A 89 -7.20 -6.06 0.59
CA PHE A 89 -6.44 -6.70 1.67
C PHE A 89 -7.28 -7.09 2.89
N ALA A 90 -8.62 -6.99 2.83
CA ALA A 90 -9.53 -7.25 3.95
C ALA A 90 -9.38 -8.66 4.56
N ILE A 91 -8.96 -9.63 3.75
CA ILE A 91 -8.72 -11.03 4.16
C ILE A 91 -7.47 -11.15 5.07
N ALA A 92 -6.53 -10.21 4.98
CA ALA A 92 -5.30 -10.25 5.76
C ALA A 92 -5.48 -9.59 7.13
N ASN A 93 -4.71 -10.06 8.12
CA ASN A 93 -4.67 -9.39 9.42
C ASN A 93 -3.86 -8.08 9.32
N ILE A 94 -4.55 -6.97 9.10
CA ILE A 94 -3.94 -5.64 8.86
C ILE A 94 -4.33 -4.58 9.89
N LYS A 95 -5.15 -4.91 10.90
CA LYS A 95 -5.72 -3.92 11.84
C LYS A 95 -4.67 -3.07 12.54
N SER A 96 -3.63 -3.70 13.08
CA SER A 96 -2.52 -2.99 13.74
C SER A 96 -1.75 -2.09 12.77
N ILE A 97 -1.50 -2.58 11.56
CA ILE A 97 -0.76 -1.84 10.53
C ILE A 97 -1.57 -0.62 10.05
N LEU A 98 -2.88 -0.79 9.85
CA LEU A 98 -3.78 0.29 9.48
C LEU A 98 -3.82 1.41 10.53
N LYS A 99 -3.79 1.06 11.83
CA LYS A 99 -3.74 2.06 12.91
C LYS A 99 -2.49 2.95 12.81
N THR A 100 -1.31 2.34 12.70
CA THR A 100 -0.05 3.09 12.55
C THR A 100 -0.02 3.91 11.26
N LEU A 101 -0.59 3.39 10.18
CA LEU A 101 -0.65 4.07 8.90
C LEU A 101 -1.60 5.27 8.94
N ASP A 102 -2.73 5.16 9.64
CA ASP A 102 -3.69 6.25 9.86
C ASP A 102 -3.06 7.39 10.68
N GLU A 103 -2.38 7.07 11.79
CA GLU A 103 -1.64 8.06 12.59
C GLU A 103 -0.61 8.83 11.74
N TRP A 104 0.16 8.10 10.92
CA TRP A 104 1.12 8.69 9.99
C TRP A 104 0.42 9.56 8.93
N LEU A 105 -0.70 9.12 8.38
CA LEU A 105 -1.44 9.85 7.35
C LEU A 105 -2.05 11.15 7.91
N ARG A 106 -2.66 11.11 9.10
CA ARG A 106 -3.20 12.30 9.80
C ARG A 106 -2.11 13.35 10.05
N ARG A 107 -0.91 12.93 10.44
CA ARG A 107 0.24 13.84 10.57
C ARG A 107 0.57 14.54 9.25
N ARG A 108 0.47 13.83 8.12
CA ARG A 108 0.73 14.42 6.80
C ARG A 108 -0.36 15.39 6.34
N ILE A 109 -1.62 15.05 6.58
CA ILE A 109 -2.76 15.94 6.28
C ILE A 109 -2.64 17.24 7.10
N ARG A 110 -2.31 17.16 8.39
CA ARG A 110 -2.04 18.35 9.23
C ARG A 110 -0.94 19.25 8.64
N MET A 111 0.13 18.67 8.11
CA MET A 111 1.18 19.44 7.44
C MET A 111 0.68 20.16 6.17
N CYS A 112 -0.23 19.55 5.41
CA CYS A 112 -0.83 20.19 4.24
C CYS A 112 -1.67 21.40 4.64
N PHE A 113 -2.53 21.27 5.65
CA PHE A 113 -3.31 22.38 6.21
C PHE A 113 -2.42 23.49 6.74
N TRP A 114 -1.38 23.14 7.50
CA TRP A 114 -0.44 24.11 8.06
C TRP A 114 0.24 24.97 6.98
N LYS A 115 0.62 24.35 5.85
CA LYS A 115 1.19 25.08 4.70
C LYS A 115 0.16 26.04 4.09
N GLN A 116 -1.09 25.59 3.94
CA GLN A 116 -2.17 26.41 3.38
C GLN A 116 -2.47 27.63 4.26
N TRP A 117 -2.53 27.45 5.59
CA TRP A 117 -2.75 28.54 6.55
C TRP A 117 -1.61 29.55 6.58
N LYS A 118 -0.36 29.13 6.37
CA LYS A 118 0.77 30.09 6.26
C LYS A 118 0.67 30.93 4.97
N LYS A 119 0.20 30.34 3.87
CA LYS A 119 0.01 31.07 2.60
C LYS A 119 -1.10 32.12 2.69
N SER A 120 -2.22 31.81 3.34
CA SER A 120 -3.32 32.77 3.50
C SER A 120 -2.90 34.01 4.31
N LYS A 121 -2.13 33.81 5.40
CA LYS A 121 -1.57 34.91 6.20
C LYS A 121 -0.62 35.82 5.41
N GLN A 122 0.08 35.29 4.41
CA GLN A 122 0.93 36.09 3.53
C GLN A 122 0.10 36.92 2.54
N SER A 123 -0.94 36.33 1.93
CA SER A 123 -1.83 37.03 1.00
C SER A 123 -2.55 38.22 1.64
N THR A 124 -3.01 38.11 2.89
CA THR A 124 -3.64 39.24 3.60
C THR A 124 -2.67 40.41 3.84
N LYS A 125 -1.36 40.15 3.97
CA LYS A 125 -0.36 41.21 4.11
C LYS A 125 -0.07 41.91 2.77
N THR A 126 -0.07 41.18 1.66
CA THR A 126 0.19 41.73 0.31
C THR A 126 -1.00 42.52 -0.25
N LEU A 127 -2.22 42.30 0.27
CA LEU A 127 -3.43 43.05 -0.13
C LEU A 127 -3.66 44.32 0.71
N LEU A 128 -2.85 44.54 1.76
CA LEU A 128 -2.88 45.73 2.62
C LEU A 128 -1.64 46.62 2.41
N SER A 129 -0.88 46.39 1.34
CA SER A 129 0.27 47.17 0.88
C SER A 129 0.02 47.67 -0.53
#